data_AF-A0AAW5Q990-F1
#
_entry.id   AF-A0AAW5Q990-F1
#
_cell.length_a   1.000
_cell.length_b   1.000
_cell.length_c   1.000
_cell.angle_alpha   90.00
_cell.angle_beta   90.00
_cell.angle_gamma   90.00
#
_symmetry.space_group_name_H-M   'P 1'
#
loop_
_entity.id
_entity.type
_entity.pdbx_description
1 polymer ?
#
loop_
_entity_poly.entity_id
_entity_poly.type
_entity_poly.pdbx_seq_one_letter_code
_entity_poly.pdbx_strand_id
1 'polypeptide(L)'
;MNELPHLDDHGRSRMIDIGGKAITRRTAIATGRLDTTPAVLELLAANQLRKADALPTARVAGIQGAKRTSELVPLAHTLPLESVTVDFELSTSSVEIRATVAATAKTGAEMEALTAVAIAGLALHDMIKSVDPAAVLGDIHLIEKTGGKRGHWVADASVPADHGQAVVIVSSTSTAAGTREDLTGPAIADWLRDHGYRPDEPVVVADADIYQALTDALTSEPVLIVTTGGTGVHPEDRTPEATSAVIERALPGIAEAIRAAGRAATPTASLSRALAGIAGRTIVINLPGSPRGVEDGLIALEPLLPHLHDQLAGGGHA
;
A
#
# COMPACT_ATOMS: atom_id res chain seq x y z
N MET A 1 17.10 28.22 9.22
CA MET A 1 18.26 27.35 9.51
C MET A 1 17.72 26.14 10.24
N ASN A 2 17.73 24.96 9.62
CA ASN A 2 17.30 23.72 10.24
C ASN A 2 18.34 23.31 11.30
N GLU A 3 18.16 23.75 12.54
CA GLU A 3 18.91 23.17 13.66
C GLU A 3 18.47 21.72 13.80
N LEU A 4 19.39 20.79 13.55
CA LEU A 4 19.22 19.38 13.89
C LEU A 4 19.13 19.30 15.43
N PRO A 5 17.94 19.04 16.01
CA PRO A 5 17.72 19.33 17.42
C PRO A 5 18.52 18.40 18.35
N HIS A 6 19.02 17.28 17.83
CA HIS A 6 19.85 16.32 18.56
C HIS A 6 21.36 16.54 18.45
N LEU A 7 21.82 17.62 17.82
CA LEU A 7 23.24 17.96 17.75
C LEU A 7 23.56 19.16 18.65
N ASP A 8 24.74 19.16 19.26
CA ASP A 8 25.34 20.33 19.91
C ASP A 8 26.05 21.23 18.88
N ASP A 9 26.58 22.36 19.35
CA ASP A 9 27.28 23.35 18.52
C ASP A 9 28.59 22.82 17.90
N HIS A 10 28.99 21.60 18.28
CA HIS A 10 30.14 20.86 17.77
C HIS A 10 29.74 19.64 16.92
N GLY A 11 28.45 19.48 16.60
CA GLY A 11 27.93 18.37 15.81
C GLY A 11 27.89 17.03 16.54
N ARG A 12 27.97 17.01 17.88
CA ARG A 12 27.88 15.79 18.69
C ARG A 12 26.44 15.55 19.14
N SER A 13 26.08 14.28 19.26
CA SER A 13 24.77 13.86 19.75
C SER A 13 24.50 14.35 21.17
N ARG A 14 23.36 15.03 21.38
CA ARG A 14 22.86 15.44 22.69
C ARG A 14 21.37 15.15 22.84
N MET A 15 20.97 14.88 24.08
CA MET A 15 19.56 14.81 24.45
C MET A 15 19.01 16.25 24.53
N ILE A 16 17.84 16.48 23.92
CA ILE A 16 17.20 17.80 23.90
C ILE A 16 16.69 18.16 25.29
N ASP A 17 16.94 19.38 25.75
CA ASP A 17 16.27 19.89 26.93
C ASP A 17 14.78 20.15 26.63
N ILE A 18 13.91 19.49 27.39
CA ILE A 18 12.45 19.62 27.31
C ILE A 18 11.88 20.38 28.51
N GLY A 19 12.72 20.90 29.41
CA GLY A 19 12.34 21.54 30.68
C GLY A 19 11.31 22.66 30.52
N GLY A 20 11.46 23.50 29.49
CA GLY A 20 10.55 24.61 29.19
C GLY A 20 9.26 24.23 28.43
N LYS A 21 9.07 22.97 28.03
CA LYS A 21 7.87 22.53 27.29
C LYS A 21 6.71 22.25 28.24
N ALA A 22 5.48 22.52 27.78
CA ALA A 22 4.26 22.20 28.53
C ALA A 22 4.04 20.69 28.66
N ILE A 23 3.52 20.27 29.81
CA ILE A 23 3.05 18.90 30.05
C ILE A 23 1.64 18.79 29.47
N THR A 24 1.44 17.86 28.54
CA THR A 24 0.13 17.58 27.91
C THR A 24 -0.04 16.08 27.77
N ARG A 25 -1.29 15.60 27.75
CA ARG A 25 -1.58 14.23 27.32
C ARG A 25 -1.19 14.06 25.85
N ARG A 26 -0.54 12.96 25.53
CA ARG A 26 -0.02 12.63 24.21
C ARG A 26 -0.35 11.19 23.89
N THR A 27 -0.76 10.94 22.67
CA THR A 27 -0.94 9.58 22.15
C THR A 27 -0.09 9.39 20.91
N ALA A 28 0.38 8.18 20.71
CA ALA A 28 1.06 7.75 19.49
C ALA A 28 0.56 6.37 19.12
N ILE A 29 0.31 6.17 17.83
CA ILE A 29 -0.06 4.89 17.28
C ILE A 29 0.94 4.53 16.19
N ALA A 30 1.47 3.32 16.26
CA ALA A 30 2.36 2.76 15.25
C ALA A 30 1.80 1.42 14.76
N THR A 31 2.14 1.06 13.52
CA THR A 31 1.87 -0.26 12.95
C THR A 31 3.16 -0.86 12.39
N GLY A 32 3.13 -2.16 12.11
CA GLY A 32 4.16 -2.94 11.43
C GLY A 32 3.59 -4.28 10.96
N ARG A 33 4.29 -4.95 10.04
CA ARG A 33 3.83 -6.20 9.45
C ARG A 33 4.88 -7.29 9.55
N LEU A 34 4.46 -8.50 9.92
CA LEU A 34 5.28 -9.71 9.84
C LEU A 34 4.74 -10.60 8.73
N ASP A 35 5.43 -10.64 7.59
CA ASP A 35 5.11 -11.50 6.45
C ASP A 35 5.60 -12.93 6.72
N THR A 36 4.72 -13.93 6.55
CA THR A 36 5.02 -15.34 6.86
C THR A 36 4.14 -16.30 6.04
N THR A 37 4.37 -17.59 6.16
CA THR A 37 3.61 -18.61 5.42
C THR A 37 2.18 -18.82 5.95
N PRO A 38 1.23 -19.25 5.08
CA PRO A 38 -0.12 -19.66 5.51
C PRO A 38 -0.10 -20.74 6.60
N ALA A 39 0.85 -21.67 6.54
CA ALA A 39 1.00 -22.72 7.55
C ALA A 39 1.30 -22.15 8.94
N VAL A 40 2.08 -21.07 9.05
CA VAL A 40 2.30 -20.38 10.33
C VAL A 40 1.03 -19.72 10.82
N LEU A 41 0.27 -19.08 9.93
CA LEU A 41 -0.97 -18.38 10.28
C LEU A 41 -2.05 -19.35 10.76
N GLU A 42 -2.17 -20.53 10.15
CA GLU A 42 -3.03 -21.61 10.63
C GLU A 42 -2.64 -22.05 12.05
N LEU A 43 -1.34 -22.23 12.31
CA LEU A 43 -0.85 -22.60 13.64
C LEU A 43 -1.07 -21.49 14.68
N LEU A 44 -0.93 -20.22 14.28
CA LEU A 44 -1.21 -19.06 15.15
C LEU A 44 -2.70 -18.97 15.48
N ALA A 45 -3.57 -19.08 14.48
CA ALA A 45 -5.02 -19.04 14.65
C ALA A 45 -5.54 -20.20 15.51
N ALA A 46 -4.95 -21.39 15.36
CA ALA A 46 -5.30 -22.58 16.13
C ALA A 46 -4.60 -22.67 17.50
N ASN A 47 -3.65 -21.77 17.79
CA ASN A 47 -2.78 -21.81 18.97
C ASN A 47 -2.04 -23.15 19.14
N GLN A 48 -1.43 -23.64 18.05
CA GLN A 48 -0.79 -24.98 17.96
C GLN A 48 0.73 -24.92 17.75
N LEU A 49 1.36 -23.77 17.99
CA LEU A 49 2.81 -23.67 17.94
C LEU A 49 3.45 -24.49 19.08
N ARG A 50 4.62 -25.08 18.79
CA ARG A 50 5.38 -25.86 19.79
C ARG A 50 5.86 -25.01 20.97
N LYS A 51 6.11 -23.72 20.73
CA LYS A 51 6.52 -22.74 21.73
C LYS A 51 5.28 -21.97 22.19
N ALA A 52 4.70 -22.32 23.34
CA ALA A 52 3.67 -21.56 24.08
C ALA A 52 2.62 -20.80 23.21
N ASP A 53 1.97 -19.79 23.78
CA ASP A 53 1.03 -18.95 23.03
C ASP A 53 1.77 -17.73 22.46
N ALA A 54 1.93 -17.69 21.13
CA ALA A 54 2.81 -16.74 20.46
C ALA A 54 2.30 -15.29 20.50
N LEU A 55 1.02 -15.05 20.23
CA LEU A 55 0.46 -13.69 20.18
C LEU A 55 0.43 -13.03 21.57
N PRO A 56 0.01 -13.68 22.66
CA PRO A 56 0.12 -13.12 24.01
C PRO A 56 1.56 -12.90 24.43
N THR A 57 2.49 -13.80 24.07
CA THR A 57 3.92 -13.61 24.35
C THR A 57 4.47 -12.37 23.63
N ALA A 58 4.16 -12.23 22.34
CA ALA A 58 4.53 -11.07 21.54
C ALA A 58 3.90 -9.77 22.08
N ARG A 59 2.63 -9.82 22.55
CA ARG A 59 1.94 -8.68 23.20
C ARG A 59 2.71 -8.19 24.42
N VAL A 60 3.06 -9.11 25.32
CA VAL A 60 3.81 -8.78 26.53
C VAL A 60 5.19 -8.24 26.18
N ALA A 61 5.87 -8.83 25.19
CA ALA A 61 7.14 -8.34 24.71
C ALA A 61 7.04 -6.89 24.19
N GLY A 62 6.03 -6.57 23.37
CA GLY A 62 5.80 -5.20 22.89
C GLY A 62 5.53 -4.20 24.02
N ILE A 63 4.72 -4.57 25.01
CA ILE A 63 4.46 -3.74 26.21
C ILE A 63 5.75 -3.51 27.01
N GLN A 64 6.59 -4.54 27.16
CA GLN A 64 7.89 -4.41 27.81
C GLN A 64 8.85 -3.54 26.99
N GLY A 65 8.81 -3.65 25.66
CA GLY A 65 9.58 -2.83 24.73
C GLY A 65 9.28 -1.34 24.90
N ALA A 66 8.00 -0.96 24.89
CA ALA A 66 7.56 0.41 25.11
C ALA A 66 8.10 1.00 26.43
N LYS A 67 8.02 0.24 27.52
CA LYS A 67 8.49 0.70 28.84
C LYS A 67 10.01 0.86 28.93
N ARG A 68 10.76 0.21 28.03
CA ARG A 68 12.23 0.22 27.98
C ARG A 68 12.77 1.03 26.80
N THR A 69 11.94 1.82 26.12
CA THR A 69 12.36 2.61 24.96
C THR A 69 13.55 3.51 25.27
N SER A 70 13.58 4.18 26.43
CA SER A 70 14.73 5.04 26.79
C SER A 70 16.03 4.29 27.08
N GLU A 71 15.97 2.96 27.29
CA GLU A 71 17.16 2.10 27.41
C GLU A 71 17.66 1.61 26.04
N LEU A 72 16.77 1.57 25.04
CA LEU A 72 17.05 1.00 23.72
C LEU A 72 17.34 2.07 22.66
N VAL A 73 16.58 3.17 22.66
CA VAL A 73 16.70 4.28 21.71
C VAL A 73 17.57 5.38 22.34
N PRO A 74 18.79 5.61 21.82
CA PRO A 74 19.66 6.64 22.38
C PRO A 74 18.98 8.01 22.39
N LEU A 75 19.19 8.76 23.47
CA LEU A 75 18.70 10.14 23.64
C LEU A 75 17.17 10.29 23.77
N ALA A 76 16.41 9.19 23.80
CA ALA A 76 15.00 9.23 24.17
C ALA A 76 14.86 9.54 25.67
N HIS A 77 13.92 10.42 26.01
CA HIS A 77 13.60 10.70 27.41
C HIS A 77 12.81 9.55 28.03
N THR A 78 12.99 9.31 29.32
CA THR A 78 12.10 8.41 30.06
C THR A 78 10.72 9.05 30.20
N LEU A 79 9.66 8.34 29.79
CA LEU A 79 8.28 8.81 29.87
C LEU A 79 7.46 8.04 30.90
N PRO A 80 6.58 8.71 31.66
CA PRO A 80 5.61 8.06 32.53
C PRO A 80 4.43 7.54 31.68
N LEU A 81 4.57 6.34 31.12
CA LEU A 81 3.54 5.73 30.30
C LEU A 81 2.27 5.45 31.12
N GLU A 82 1.12 5.89 30.60
CA GLU A 82 -0.20 5.66 31.20
C GLU A 82 -0.84 4.38 30.68
N SER A 83 -0.70 4.12 29.38
CA SER A 83 -1.22 2.92 28.73
C SER A 83 -0.38 2.51 27.53
N VAL A 84 -0.27 1.20 27.32
CA VAL A 84 0.30 0.57 26.12
C VAL A 84 -0.61 -0.59 25.73
N THR A 85 -1.12 -0.57 24.50
CA THR A 85 -1.79 -1.73 23.88
C THR A 85 -0.97 -2.23 22.71
N VAL A 86 -1.03 -3.54 22.47
CA VAL A 86 -0.43 -4.19 21.30
C VAL A 86 -1.43 -5.23 20.80
N ASP A 87 -1.91 -5.01 19.59
CA ASP A 87 -2.99 -5.74 18.95
C ASP A 87 -2.47 -6.40 17.67
N PHE A 88 -3.05 -7.54 17.31
CA PHE A 88 -2.62 -8.35 16.17
C PHE A 88 -3.82 -8.68 15.29
N GLU A 89 -3.65 -8.53 13.98
CA GLU A 89 -4.63 -8.95 12.98
C GLU A 89 -3.95 -9.91 12.02
N LEU A 90 -4.56 -11.09 11.82
CA LEU A 90 -4.01 -12.13 10.95
C LEU A 90 -4.66 -12.02 9.57
N SER A 91 -3.85 -12.02 8.53
CA SER A 91 -4.29 -12.17 7.14
C SER A 91 -4.00 -13.59 6.63
N THR A 92 -4.02 -13.80 5.31
CA THR A 92 -3.63 -15.06 4.67
C THR A 92 -2.12 -15.24 4.50
N SER A 93 -1.34 -14.16 4.61
CA SER A 93 0.12 -14.17 4.40
C SER A 93 0.92 -13.32 5.39
N SER A 94 0.27 -12.68 6.36
CA SER A 94 0.95 -11.77 7.30
C SER A 94 0.21 -11.61 8.62
N VAL A 95 0.92 -11.05 9.59
CA VAL A 95 0.35 -10.54 10.85
C VAL A 95 0.60 -9.04 10.92
N GLU A 96 -0.46 -8.24 10.96
CA GLU A 96 -0.36 -6.82 11.28
C GLU A 96 -0.25 -6.64 12.80
N ILE A 97 0.64 -5.73 13.21
CA ILE A 97 0.98 -5.45 14.61
C ILE A 97 0.73 -3.96 14.86
N ARG A 98 -0.29 -3.64 15.64
CA ARG A 98 -0.63 -2.25 15.99
C ARG A 98 -0.33 -1.99 17.45
N ALA A 99 0.38 -0.91 17.75
CA ALA A 99 0.62 -0.46 19.12
C ALA A 99 0.09 0.95 19.37
N THR A 100 -0.65 1.13 20.46
CA THR A 100 -1.14 2.44 20.93
C THR A 100 -0.52 2.77 22.27
N VAL A 101 0.13 3.93 22.38
CA VAL A 101 0.78 4.41 23.60
C VAL A 101 0.19 5.77 24.01
N ALA A 102 -0.04 5.94 25.30
CA ALA A 102 -0.42 7.24 25.89
C ALA A 102 0.48 7.61 27.08
N ALA A 103 0.80 8.90 27.18
CA ALA A 103 1.55 9.47 28.30
C ALA A 103 1.20 10.96 28.49
N THR A 104 1.22 11.43 29.74
CA THR A 104 1.17 12.86 30.06
C THR A 104 2.59 13.37 30.31
N ALA A 105 3.18 14.01 29.30
CA ALA A 105 4.60 14.36 29.30
C ALA A 105 4.94 15.62 28.48
N LYS A 106 6.19 16.06 28.57
CA LYS A 106 6.75 17.22 27.85
C LYS A 106 7.20 16.92 26.41
N THR A 107 7.29 15.64 26.05
CA THR A 107 7.65 15.15 24.70
C THR A 107 6.72 14.01 24.28
N GLY A 108 6.65 13.75 22.97
CA GLY A 108 5.80 12.72 22.38
C GLY A 108 6.25 11.30 22.71
N ALA A 109 5.33 10.35 22.51
CA ALA A 109 5.52 8.92 22.78
C ALA A 109 5.68 8.09 21.48
N GLU A 110 6.11 8.73 20.39
CA GLU A 110 6.24 8.09 19.08
C GLU A 110 7.21 6.90 19.13
N MET A 111 8.34 7.07 19.82
CA MET A 111 9.36 6.03 19.92
C MET A 111 8.89 4.86 20.75
N GLU A 112 8.07 5.07 21.77
CA GLU A 112 7.48 4.00 22.58
C GLU A 112 6.51 3.15 21.76
N ALA A 113 5.69 3.76 20.91
CA ALA A 113 4.81 3.03 20.01
C ALA A 113 5.60 2.23 18.96
N LEU A 114 6.59 2.84 18.30
CA LEU A 114 7.44 2.16 17.31
C LEU A 114 8.26 1.02 17.92
N THR A 115 8.80 1.22 19.12
CA THR A 115 9.55 0.18 19.85
C THR A 115 8.63 -0.98 20.23
N ALA A 116 7.39 -0.70 20.65
CA ALA A 116 6.42 -1.74 20.98
C ALA A 116 6.16 -2.67 19.79
N VAL A 117 5.91 -2.10 18.60
CA VAL A 117 5.72 -2.85 17.36
C VAL A 117 6.95 -3.68 17.02
N ALA A 118 8.13 -3.07 17.03
CA ALA A 118 9.38 -3.76 16.67
C ALA A 118 9.67 -4.94 17.60
N ILE A 119 9.54 -4.75 18.92
CA ILE A 119 9.81 -5.81 19.90
C ILE A 119 8.74 -6.90 19.85
N ALA A 120 7.46 -6.55 19.64
CA ALA A 120 6.41 -7.52 19.42
C ALA A 120 6.66 -8.38 18.17
N GLY A 121 7.06 -7.75 17.05
CA GLY A 121 7.40 -8.45 15.81
C GLY A 121 8.60 -9.38 15.96
N LEU A 122 9.67 -8.93 16.63
CA LEU A 122 10.84 -9.78 16.91
C LEU A 122 10.50 -10.96 17.82
N ALA A 123 9.67 -10.74 18.84
CA ALA A 123 9.19 -11.81 19.70
C ALA A 123 8.34 -12.80 18.91
N LEU A 124 7.44 -12.33 18.06
CA LEU A 124 6.63 -13.19 17.21
C LEU A 124 7.50 -14.01 16.24
N HIS A 125 8.50 -13.39 15.61
CA HIS A 125 9.48 -14.09 14.78
C HIS A 125 10.20 -15.20 15.57
N ASP A 126 10.66 -14.95 16.81
CA ASP A 126 11.28 -16.00 17.63
C ASP A 126 10.33 -17.17 17.92
N MET A 127 9.03 -16.90 18.07
CA MET A 127 8.02 -17.92 18.32
C MET A 127 7.76 -18.80 17.09
N ILE A 128 7.85 -18.24 15.88
CA ILE A 128 7.51 -18.95 14.63
C ILE A 128 8.71 -19.50 13.85
N LYS A 129 9.94 -19.04 14.11
CA LYS A 129 11.14 -19.34 13.29
C LYS A 129 11.49 -20.83 13.12
N SER A 130 10.91 -21.72 13.94
CA SER A 130 11.08 -23.17 13.74
C SER A 130 10.22 -23.73 12.61
N VAL A 131 9.17 -23.01 12.22
CA VAL A 131 8.26 -23.33 11.13
C VAL A 131 8.63 -22.49 9.90
N ASP A 132 8.84 -21.19 10.11
CA ASP A 132 9.23 -20.26 9.05
C ASP A 132 10.37 -19.34 9.50
N PRO A 133 11.65 -19.73 9.25
CA PRO A 133 12.79 -18.87 9.55
C PRO A 133 12.95 -17.71 8.55
N ALA A 134 12.22 -17.71 7.44
CA ALA A 134 12.29 -16.69 6.40
C ALA A 134 11.30 -15.54 6.60
N ALA A 135 10.47 -15.60 7.65
CA ALA A 135 9.50 -14.55 7.98
C ALA A 135 10.16 -13.16 8.08
N VAL A 136 9.54 -12.16 7.45
CA VAL A 136 10.09 -10.80 7.32
C VAL A 136 9.29 -9.83 8.18
N LEU A 137 9.98 -9.13 9.09
CA LEU A 137 9.40 -8.02 9.84
C LEU A 137 9.71 -6.71 9.11
N GLY A 138 8.67 -5.97 8.73
CA GLY A 138 8.79 -4.75 7.94
C GLY A 138 7.70 -3.73 8.25
N ASP A 139 7.73 -2.64 7.47
CA ASP A 139 6.72 -1.58 7.44
C ASP A 139 6.36 -1.01 8.82
N ILE A 140 7.37 -0.90 9.70
CA ILE A 140 7.20 -0.30 11.02
C ILE A 140 7.17 1.22 10.88
N HIS A 141 6.00 1.83 11.09
CA HIS A 141 5.82 3.27 10.95
C HIS A 141 4.74 3.82 11.89
N LEU A 142 4.77 5.15 12.09
CA LEU A 142 3.79 5.88 12.89
C LEU A 142 2.57 6.19 12.01
N ILE A 143 1.37 5.93 12.50
CA ILE A 143 0.13 6.19 11.77
C ILE A 143 -0.65 7.39 12.32
N GLU A 144 -0.49 7.69 13.60
CA GLU A 144 -1.19 8.79 14.25
C GLU A 144 -0.42 9.26 15.49
N LYS A 145 -0.45 10.57 15.77
CA LYS A 145 -0.11 11.10 17.08
C LYS A 145 -0.95 12.32 17.44
N THR A 146 -1.19 12.47 18.73
CA THR A 146 -1.87 13.65 19.27
C THR A 146 -1.04 14.31 20.37
N GLY A 147 -1.27 15.61 20.56
CA GLY A 147 -0.70 16.39 21.66
C GLY A 147 0.65 17.03 21.37
N GLY A 148 1.06 17.93 22.27
CA GLY A 148 2.22 18.79 22.07
C GLY A 148 2.01 19.91 21.04
N LYS A 149 3.11 20.63 20.74
CA LYS A 149 3.07 21.86 19.93
C LYS A 149 2.54 21.64 18.50
N ARG A 150 2.73 20.45 17.93
CA ARG A 150 2.33 20.13 16.55
C ARG A 150 0.89 19.60 16.45
N GLY A 151 0.18 19.45 17.57
CA GLY A 151 -1.23 19.06 17.56
C GLY A 151 -1.46 17.60 17.15
N HIS A 152 -2.52 17.38 16.38
CA HIS A 152 -2.88 16.08 15.82
C HIS A 152 -2.19 15.90 14.47
N TRP A 153 -1.59 14.74 14.27
CA TRP A 153 -0.98 14.32 13.01
C TRP A 153 -1.44 12.90 12.71
N VAL A 154 -1.80 12.66 11.45
CA VAL A 154 -2.13 11.35 10.91
C VAL A 154 -1.23 11.16 9.70
N ALA A 155 -0.69 9.96 9.51
CA ALA A 155 0.03 9.63 8.30
C ALA A 155 -0.91 9.72 7.10
N ASP A 156 -0.47 10.32 6.00
CA ASP A 156 -1.12 10.09 4.71
C ASP A 156 -1.04 8.59 4.40
N ALA A 157 -2.14 7.99 3.96
CA ALA A 157 -2.35 6.54 3.97
C ALA A 157 -1.17 5.75 3.35
N SER A 158 -0.54 4.91 4.20
CA SER A 158 0.16 3.63 3.93
C SER A 158 1.38 3.58 3.01
N VAL A 159 2.39 2.82 3.44
CA VAL A 159 3.25 2.04 2.54
C VAL A 159 2.34 1.31 1.54
N PRO A 160 2.54 1.45 0.23
CA PRO A 160 1.65 0.84 -0.73
C PRO A 160 1.55 -0.67 -0.46
N ALA A 161 0.32 -1.18 -0.30
CA ALA A 161 0.09 -2.61 -0.13
C ALA A 161 0.68 -3.36 -1.33
N ASP A 162 1.37 -4.48 -1.13
CA ASP A 162 1.80 -5.33 -2.25
C ASP A 162 0.55 -5.99 -2.88
N HIS A 163 -0.02 -5.31 -3.88
CA HIS A 163 -1.19 -5.79 -4.59
C HIS A 163 -0.86 -6.97 -5.50
N GLY A 164 0.42 -7.15 -5.88
CA GLY A 164 0.86 -8.22 -6.76
C GLY A 164 1.21 -7.76 -8.17
N GLN A 165 1.29 -8.71 -9.10
CA GLN A 165 1.73 -8.47 -10.47
C GLN A 165 0.70 -7.67 -11.27
N ALA A 166 1.15 -6.64 -11.99
CA ALA A 166 0.33 -5.88 -12.92
C ALA A 166 0.93 -5.91 -14.34
N VAL A 167 0.10 -5.71 -15.35
CA VAL A 167 0.54 -5.60 -16.75
C VAL A 167 0.00 -4.33 -17.36
N VAL A 168 0.87 -3.62 -18.09
CA VAL A 168 0.51 -2.43 -18.86
C VAL A 168 0.60 -2.75 -20.35
N ILE A 169 -0.49 -2.53 -21.10
CA ILE A 169 -0.55 -2.77 -22.55
C ILE A 169 -0.88 -1.47 -23.28
N VAL A 170 -0.02 -1.05 -24.19
CA VAL A 170 -0.22 0.15 -25.01
C VAL A 170 -0.72 -0.29 -26.39
N SER A 171 -1.97 0.05 -26.72
CA SER A 171 -2.57 -0.15 -28.04
C SER A 171 -2.31 1.07 -28.91
N SER A 172 -1.32 0.97 -29.80
CA SER A 172 -1.02 2.03 -30.75
C SER A 172 -0.19 1.51 -31.92
N THR A 173 -0.79 1.45 -33.11
CA THR A 173 -0.12 1.04 -34.35
C THR A 173 1.11 1.89 -34.67
N SER A 174 1.02 3.21 -34.49
CA SER A 174 2.16 4.12 -34.73
C SER A 174 3.33 3.92 -33.75
N THR A 175 3.02 3.64 -32.49
CA THR A 175 4.04 3.37 -31.46
C THR A 175 4.68 2.00 -31.65
N ALA A 176 3.88 0.97 -31.94
CA ALA A 176 4.38 -0.37 -32.26
C ALA A 176 5.28 -0.37 -33.50
N ALA A 177 5.02 0.50 -34.48
CA ALA A 177 5.86 0.70 -35.65
C ALA A 177 7.13 1.56 -35.38
N GLY A 178 7.32 2.06 -34.16
CA GLY A 178 8.46 2.92 -33.77
C GLY A 178 8.41 4.34 -34.35
N THR A 179 7.27 4.76 -34.90
CA THR A 179 7.11 6.09 -35.52
C THR A 179 6.72 7.19 -34.53
N ARG A 180 6.34 6.79 -33.32
CA ARG A 180 5.98 7.67 -32.21
C ARG A 180 6.48 7.04 -30.90
N GLU A 181 6.99 7.88 -30.01
CA GLU A 181 7.35 7.47 -28.65
C GLU A 181 6.10 7.38 -27.76
N ASP A 182 6.05 6.35 -26.92
CA ASP A 182 5.01 6.21 -25.90
C ASP A 182 5.41 6.91 -24.60
N LEU A 183 4.53 7.77 -24.13
CA LEU A 183 4.65 8.45 -22.84
C LEU A 183 3.63 7.94 -21.82
N THR A 184 2.68 7.11 -22.25
CA THR A 184 1.57 6.64 -21.42
C THR A 184 1.91 5.36 -20.67
N GLY A 185 2.50 4.36 -21.31
CA GLY A 185 2.91 3.11 -20.71
C GLY A 185 3.87 3.32 -19.52
N PRO A 186 4.98 4.05 -19.69
CA PRO A 186 5.90 4.35 -18.58
C PRO A 186 5.20 5.08 -17.42
N ALA A 187 4.36 6.08 -17.71
CA ALA A 187 3.64 6.83 -16.69
C ALA A 187 2.67 5.95 -15.88
N ILE A 188 1.97 5.02 -16.55
CA ILE A 188 1.10 4.05 -15.87
C ILE A 188 1.93 3.10 -15.01
N ALA A 189 3.05 2.58 -15.54
CA ALA A 189 3.91 1.68 -14.80
C ALA A 189 4.54 2.35 -13.56
N ASP A 190 4.97 3.61 -13.68
CA ASP A 190 5.48 4.40 -12.55
C ASP A 190 4.41 4.58 -11.47
N TRP A 191 3.20 5.01 -11.87
CA TRP A 191 2.08 5.15 -10.95
C TRP A 191 1.73 3.82 -10.25
N LEU A 192 1.70 2.71 -11.00
CA LEU A 192 1.46 1.39 -10.44
C LEU A 192 2.51 0.99 -9.40
N ARG A 193 3.80 1.26 -9.63
CA ARG A 193 4.86 1.00 -8.63
C ARG A 193 4.66 1.84 -7.37
N ASP A 194 4.32 3.11 -7.53
CA ASP A 194 4.06 4.02 -6.41
C ASP A 194 2.81 3.62 -5.59
N HIS A 195 1.92 2.81 -6.17
CA HIS A 195 0.70 2.32 -5.54
C HIS A 195 0.77 0.82 -5.20
N GLY A 196 1.95 0.21 -5.17
CA GLY A 196 2.13 -1.13 -4.59
C GLY A 196 1.92 -2.31 -5.53
N TYR A 197 1.88 -2.04 -6.83
CA TYR A 197 1.88 -3.08 -7.84
C TYR A 197 3.30 -3.38 -8.31
N ARG A 198 3.49 -4.57 -8.86
CA ARG A 198 4.69 -4.96 -9.60
C ARG A 198 4.38 -5.01 -11.10
N PRO A 199 4.47 -3.90 -11.84
CA PRO A 199 4.31 -3.92 -13.27
C PRO A 199 5.58 -4.42 -13.97
N ASP A 200 5.40 -5.27 -14.97
CA ASP A 200 6.45 -5.55 -15.97
C ASP A 200 6.70 -4.32 -16.86
N GLU A 201 7.66 -4.44 -17.78
CA GLU A 201 7.90 -3.43 -18.80
C GLU A 201 6.65 -3.30 -19.70
N PRO A 202 6.15 -2.08 -20.00
CA PRO A 202 4.95 -1.90 -20.79
C PRO A 202 5.03 -2.58 -22.16
N VAL A 203 4.01 -3.37 -22.49
CA VAL A 203 3.93 -4.09 -23.76
C VAL A 203 3.25 -3.19 -24.79
N VAL A 204 3.97 -2.81 -25.83
CA VAL A 204 3.43 -2.00 -26.94
C VAL A 204 3.01 -2.90 -28.09
N VAL A 205 1.75 -2.79 -28.52
CA VAL A 205 1.19 -3.57 -29.64
C VAL A 205 0.44 -2.69 -30.62
N ALA A 206 0.31 -3.15 -31.87
CA ALA A 206 -0.56 -2.50 -32.84
C ALA A 206 -2.03 -2.70 -32.43
N ASP A 207 -2.92 -1.82 -32.87
CA ASP A 207 -4.33 -1.86 -32.46
C ASP A 207 -5.04 -3.13 -32.90
N ALA A 208 -4.56 -3.78 -33.97
CA ALA A 208 -5.07 -5.07 -34.42
C ALA A 208 -4.73 -6.24 -33.47
N ASP A 209 -3.66 -6.11 -32.67
CA ASP A 209 -3.07 -7.19 -31.88
C ASP A 209 -3.45 -7.12 -30.39
N ILE A 210 -4.21 -6.10 -29.98
CA ILE A 210 -4.61 -5.87 -28.57
C ILE A 210 -5.35 -7.06 -27.95
N TYR A 211 -6.15 -7.79 -28.73
CA TYR A 211 -6.83 -8.99 -28.24
C TYR A 211 -5.82 -10.08 -27.85
N GLN A 212 -4.84 -10.34 -28.71
CA GLN A 212 -3.81 -11.34 -28.44
C GLN A 212 -2.97 -10.95 -27.22
N ALA A 213 -2.61 -9.66 -27.13
CA ALA A 213 -1.84 -9.13 -26.00
C ALA A 213 -2.59 -9.30 -24.66
N LEU A 214 -3.90 -9.05 -24.63
CA LEU A 214 -4.74 -9.27 -23.46
C LEU A 214 -4.80 -10.76 -23.10
N THR A 215 -5.02 -11.65 -24.06
CA THR A 215 -5.06 -13.10 -23.80
C THR A 215 -3.73 -13.64 -23.30
N ASP A 216 -2.62 -13.16 -23.85
CA ASP A 216 -1.28 -13.55 -23.43
C ASP A 216 -0.98 -13.05 -22.01
N ALA A 217 -1.31 -11.79 -21.70
CA ALA A 217 -1.13 -11.22 -20.37
C ALA A 217 -1.95 -11.96 -19.29
N LEU A 218 -3.14 -12.46 -19.63
CA LEU A 218 -3.97 -13.22 -18.70
C LEU A 218 -3.37 -14.58 -18.32
N THR A 219 -2.42 -15.13 -19.10
CA THR A 219 -1.79 -16.42 -18.78
C THR A 219 -0.95 -16.42 -17.51
N SER A 220 -0.45 -15.24 -17.09
CA SER A 220 0.30 -15.08 -15.84
C SER A 220 -0.60 -14.73 -14.64
N GLU A 221 -1.92 -14.70 -14.84
CA GLU A 221 -2.93 -14.35 -13.84
C GLU A 221 -2.58 -13.09 -13.01
N PRO A 222 -2.26 -11.95 -13.65
CA PRO A 222 -1.93 -10.72 -12.92
C PRO A 222 -3.15 -10.22 -12.15
N VAL A 223 -2.94 -9.44 -11.08
CA VAL A 223 -4.06 -8.86 -10.32
C VAL A 223 -4.74 -7.71 -11.07
N LEU A 224 -3.98 -7.03 -11.94
CA LEU A 224 -4.44 -5.86 -12.67
C LEU A 224 -3.80 -5.80 -14.06
N ILE A 225 -4.62 -5.59 -15.09
CA ILE A 225 -4.19 -5.22 -16.43
C ILE A 225 -4.75 -3.83 -16.74
N VAL A 226 -3.87 -2.91 -17.09
CA VAL A 226 -4.24 -1.58 -17.57
C VAL A 226 -3.86 -1.46 -19.03
N THR A 227 -4.83 -1.16 -19.89
CA THR A 227 -4.55 -0.83 -21.29
C THR A 227 -4.60 0.68 -21.50
N THR A 228 -3.86 1.20 -22.47
CA THR A 228 -3.93 2.61 -22.90
C THR A 228 -3.97 2.71 -24.41
N GLY A 229 -4.86 3.58 -24.94
CA GLY A 229 -5.06 3.74 -26.38
C GLY A 229 -6.18 2.86 -26.94
N GLY A 230 -6.52 3.07 -28.21
CA GLY A 230 -7.49 2.24 -28.94
C GLY A 230 -8.94 2.30 -28.43
N THR A 231 -9.34 3.30 -27.64
CA THR A 231 -10.69 3.40 -27.03
C THR A 231 -11.62 4.42 -27.70
N GLY A 232 -11.18 5.12 -28.74
CA GLY A 232 -11.97 6.12 -29.45
C GLY A 232 -12.95 5.51 -30.47
N VAL A 233 -13.41 6.32 -31.42
CA VAL A 233 -14.32 5.89 -32.50
C VAL A 233 -13.60 5.65 -33.83
N HIS A 234 -12.27 5.70 -33.85
CA HIS A 234 -11.51 5.44 -35.07
C HIS A 234 -11.73 3.98 -35.50
N PRO A 235 -11.77 3.65 -36.82
CA PRO A 235 -12.00 2.28 -37.28
C PRO A 235 -10.99 1.24 -36.79
N GLU A 236 -9.80 1.70 -36.40
CA GLU A 236 -8.73 0.85 -35.85
C GLU A 236 -8.80 0.72 -34.32
N ASP A 237 -9.61 1.55 -33.63
CA ASP A 237 -9.77 1.49 -32.17
C ASP A 237 -10.51 0.20 -31.78
N ARG A 238 -9.77 -0.79 -31.27
CA ARG A 238 -10.30 -2.15 -30.95
C ARG A 238 -10.18 -2.55 -29.49
N THR A 239 -9.63 -1.69 -28.64
CA THR A 239 -9.34 -2.02 -27.24
C THR A 239 -10.60 -2.39 -26.44
N PRO A 240 -11.74 -1.66 -26.56
CA PRO A 240 -12.99 -2.03 -25.89
C PRO A 240 -13.53 -3.40 -26.34
N GLU A 241 -13.52 -3.68 -27.65
CA GLU A 241 -13.98 -4.97 -28.20
C GLU A 241 -13.12 -6.13 -27.67
N ALA A 242 -11.80 -5.95 -27.68
CA ALA A 242 -10.87 -6.94 -27.16
C ALA A 242 -11.06 -7.17 -25.66
N THR A 243 -11.27 -6.10 -24.89
CA THR A 243 -11.53 -6.17 -23.44
C THR A 243 -12.85 -6.87 -23.17
N SER A 244 -13.91 -6.53 -23.90
CA SER A 244 -15.22 -7.16 -23.77
C SER A 244 -15.18 -8.66 -24.05
N ALA A 245 -14.25 -9.12 -24.88
CA ALA A 245 -14.11 -10.53 -25.23
C ALA A 245 -13.41 -11.37 -24.14
N VAL A 246 -12.64 -10.73 -23.23
CA VAL A 246 -11.88 -11.44 -22.18
C VAL A 246 -12.48 -11.33 -20.78
N ILE A 247 -13.29 -10.30 -20.50
CA ILE A 247 -13.93 -10.13 -19.19
C ILE A 247 -15.18 -11.01 -19.05
N GLU A 248 -15.38 -11.64 -17.89
CA GLU A 248 -16.64 -12.32 -17.56
C GLU A 248 -17.63 -11.41 -16.81
N ARG A 249 -17.13 -10.37 -16.14
CA ARG A 249 -17.96 -9.43 -15.37
C ARG A 249 -17.59 -7.99 -15.66
N ALA A 250 -18.51 -7.24 -16.26
CA ALA A 250 -18.32 -5.82 -16.52
C ALA A 250 -18.43 -4.98 -15.24
N LEU A 251 -17.62 -3.92 -15.16
CA LEU A 251 -17.60 -2.91 -14.09
C LEU A 251 -17.91 -1.52 -14.69
N PRO A 252 -19.16 -1.27 -15.12
CA PRO A 252 -19.49 -0.05 -15.86
C PRO A 252 -19.21 1.23 -15.07
N GLY A 253 -19.39 1.20 -13.75
CA GLY A 253 -19.14 2.36 -12.87
C GLY A 253 -17.68 2.86 -12.90
N ILE A 254 -16.70 1.98 -13.11
CA ILE A 254 -15.29 2.37 -13.24
C ILE A 254 -15.08 3.13 -14.55
N ALA A 255 -15.57 2.59 -15.65
CA ALA A 255 -15.47 3.25 -16.96
C ALA A 255 -16.22 4.60 -16.97
N GLU A 256 -17.33 4.71 -16.25
CA GLU A 256 -18.06 5.96 -16.06
C GLU A 256 -17.28 6.98 -15.23
N ALA A 257 -16.62 6.56 -14.14
CA ALA A 257 -15.79 7.40 -13.31
C ALA A 257 -14.60 8.00 -14.09
N ILE A 258 -13.89 7.17 -14.88
CA ILE A 258 -12.79 7.60 -15.74
C ILE A 258 -13.28 8.64 -16.76
N ARG A 259 -14.41 8.39 -17.42
CA ARG A 259 -15.01 9.36 -18.36
C ARG A 259 -15.40 10.65 -17.63
N ALA A 260 -15.97 10.56 -16.44
CA ALA A 260 -16.39 11.72 -15.67
C ALA A 260 -15.20 12.61 -15.28
N ALA A 261 -14.10 12.02 -14.83
CA ALA A 261 -12.86 12.73 -14.53
C ALA A 261 -12.30 13.45 -15.77
N GLY A 262 -12.17 12.74 -16.90
CA GLY A 262 -11.67 13.33 -18.15
C GLY A 262 -12.56 14.44 -18.72
N ARG A 263 -13.90 14.34 -18.55
CA ARG A 263 -14.86 15.36 -19.03
C ARG A 263 -14.69 16.72 -18.36
N ALA A 264 -14.17 16.77 -17.13
CA ALA A 264 -13.96 18.03 -16.42
C ALA A 264 -12.98 18.96 -17.18
N ALA A 265 -11.99 18.38 -17.86
CA ALA A 265 -11.01 19.11 -18.66
C ALA A 265 -11.25 19.01 -20.17
N THR A 266 -11.74 17.87 -20.65
CA THR A 266 -11.83 17.55 -22.08
C THR A 266 -13.23 17.02 -22.43
N PRO A 267 -14.14 17.84 -23.00
CA PRO A 267 -15.51 17.41 -23.30
C PRO A 267 -15.61 16.15 -24.17
N THR A 268 -14.64 15.95 -25.09
CA THR A 268 -14.56 14.79 -25.98
C THR A 268 -14.18 13.49 -25.27
N ALA A 269 -13.77 13.52 -23.99
CA ALA A 269 -13.59 12.32 -23.17
C ALA A 269 -14.88 11.47 -23.10
N SER A 270 -16.05 12.10 -23.29
CA SER A 270 -17.35 11.44 -23.40
C SER A 270 -17.44 10.43 -24.55
N LEU A 271 -16.62 10.58 -25.59
CA LEU A 271 -16.62 9.70 -26.77
C LEU A 271 -15.83 8.41 -26.55
N SER A 272 -15.08 8.30 -25.44
CA SER A 272 -14.32 7.09 -25.12
C SER A 272 -15.26 5.91 -24.88
N ARG A 273 -15.01 4.81 -25.58
CA ARG A 273 -15.70 3.52 -25.43
C ARG A 273 -15.02 2.59 -24.42
N ALA A 274 -14.05 3.11 -23.66
CA ALA A 274 -13.31 2.35 -22.64
C ALA A 274 -14.23 1.51 -21.74
N LEU A 275 -13.78 0.29 -21.45
CA LEU A 275 -14.43 -0.66 -20.55
C LEU A 275 -13.54 -0.94 -19.33
N ALA A 276 -14.17 -1.50 -18.31
CA ALA A 276 -13.51 -2.10 -17.17
C ALA A 276 -14.27 -3.36 -16.78
N GLY A 277 -13.58 -4.37 -16.26
CA GLY A 277 -14.19 -5.64 -15.89
C GLY A 277 -13.25 -6.60 -15.18
N ILE A 278 -13.77 -7.78 -14.86
CA ILE A 278 -13.04 -8.89 -14.25
C ILE A 278 -12.92 -10.03 -15.26
N ALA A 279 -11.71 -10.59 -15.38
CA ALA A 279 -11.38 -11.82 -16.09
C ALA A 279 -10.71 -12.80 -15.11
N GLY A 280 -11.40 -13.85 -14.67
CA GLY A 280 -10.99 -14.73 -13.59
C GLY A 280 -10.81 -13.96 -12.27
N ARG A 281 -9.55 -13.76 -11.86
CA ARG A 281 -9.16 -12.95 -10.68
C ARG A 281 -8.53 -11.61 -11.06
N THR A 282 -8.38 -11.34 -12.36
CA THR A 282 -7.70 -10.16 -12.91
C THR A 282 -8.69 -9.04 -13.14
N ILE A 283 -8.37 -7.84 -12.67
CA ILE A 283 -9.09 -6.62 -13.04
C ILE A 283 -8.51 -6.12 -14.38
N VAL A 284 -9.35 -5.83 -15.37
CA VAL A 284 -8.94 -5.26 -16.66
C VAL A 284 -9.57 -3.87 -16.81
N ILE A 285 -8.75 -2.85 -17.08
CA ILE A 285 -9.21 -1.45 -17.18
C ILE A 285 -8.61 -0.79 -18.42
N ASN A 286 -9.45 -0.16 -19.24
CA ASN A 286 -8.99 0.65 -20.37
C ASN A 286 -8.87 2.13 -20.00
N LEU A 287 -7.70 2.72 -20.25
CA LEU A 287 -7.44 4.14 -20.17
C LEU A 287 -7.35 4.79 -21.57
N PRO A 288 -7.63 6.10 -21.68
CA PRO A 288 -7.43 6.85 -22.92
C PRO A 288 -5.95 6.87 -23.35
N GLY A 289 -5.69 6.97 -24.66
CA GLY A 289 -4.32 7.01 -25.21
C GLY A 289 -3.59 8.37 -25.15
N SER A 290 -4.10 9.33 -24.37
CA SER A 290 -3.45 10.64 -24.19
C SER A 290 -2.86 10.75 -22.78
N PRO A 291 -1.67 11.37 -22.59
CA PRO A 291 -1.05 11.47 -21.27
C PRO A 291 -1.97 12.08 -20.20
N ARG A 292 -2.69 13.14 -20.55
CA ARG A 292 -3.68 13.75 -19.64
C ARG A 292 -4.87 12.84 -19.36
N GLY A 293 -5.35 12.09 -20.37
CA GLY A 293 -6.46 11.16 -20.17
C GLY A 293 -6.08 9.97 -19.29
N VAL A 294 -4.82 9.54 -19.34
CA VAL A 294 -4.24 8.58 -18.40
C VAL A 294 -4.21 9.16 -17.00
N GLU A 295 -3.64 10.37 -16.82
CA GLU A 295 -3.58 11.04 -15.52
C GLU A 295 -4.98 11.18 -14.87
N ASP A 296 -5.94 11.73 -15.61
CA ASP A 296 -7.33 11.88 -15.15
C ASP A 296 -7.95 10.50 -14.80
N GLY A 297 -7.61 9.46 -15.57
CA GLY A 297 -8.09 8.10 -15.33
C GLY A 297 -7.49 7.45 -14.10
N LEU A 298 -6.18 7.60 -13.87
CA LEU A 298 -5.49 7.07 -12.69
C LEU A 298 -5.98 7.74 -11.40
N ILE A 299 -6.19 9.06 -11.42
CA ILE A 299 -6.82 9.79 -10.30
C ILE A 299 -8.21 9.26 -9.99
N ALA A 300 -9.00 8.92 -11.00
CA ALA A 300 -10.34 8.35 -10.81
C ALA A 300 -10.29 6.92 -10.23
N LEU A 301 -9.22 6.17 -10.48
CA LEU A 301 -9.04 4.79 -10.04
C LEU A 301 -8.46 4.68 -8.63
N GLU A 302 -7.61 5.62 -8.23
CA GLU A 302 -6.89 5.63 -6.94
C GLU A 302 -7.78 5.25 -5.74
N PRO A 303 -8.95 5.88 -5.50
CA PRO A 303 -9.79 5.54 -4.35
C PRO A 303 -10.56 4.22 -4.50
N LEU A 304 -10.62 3.64 -5.71
CA LEU A 304 -11.46 2.48 -6.02
C LEU A 304 -10.70 1.16 -5.95
N LEU A 305 -9.43 1.15 -6.36
CA LEU A 305 -8.63 -0.06 -6.50
C LEU A 305 -8.46 -0.84 -5.18
N PRO A 306 -8.18 -0.23 -4.02
CA PRO A 306 -8.03 -0.98 -2.77
C PRO A 306 -9.27 -1.82 -2.43
N HIS A 307 -10.46 -1.21 -2.51
CA HIS A 307 -11.71 -1.91 -2.25
C HIS A 307 -12.01 -3.02 -3.28
N LEU A 308 -11.62 -2.80 -4.54
CA LEU A 308 -11.78 -3.80 -5.61
C LEU A 308 -10.95 -5.05 -5.33
N HIS A 309 -9.70 -4.88 -4.88
CA HIS A 309 -8.83 -5.98 -4.49
C HIS A 309 -9.38 -6.75 -3.30
N ASP A 310 -9.84 -6.05 -2.26
CA ASP A 310 -10.44 -6.68 -1.08
C ASP A 310 -11.62 -7.57 -1.46
N GLN A 311 -12.51 -7.10 -2.34
CA GLN A 311 -13.65 -7.89 -2.81
C GLN A 311 -13.23 -9.14 -3.60
N LEU A 312 -12.21 -9.05 -4.46
CA LEU A 312 -11.71 -10.19 -5.23
C LEU A 312 -10.92 -11.21 -4.38
N ALA A 313 -10.35 -10.76 -3.26
CA ALA A 313 -9.73 -11.62 -2.26
C ALA A 313 -10.76 -12.37 -1.38
N GLY A 314 -12.06 -12.08 -1.54
CA GLY A 314 -13.13 -12.68 -0.74
C GLY A 314 -13.46 -11.91 0.55
N GLY A 315 -12.97 -10.68 0.67
CA GLY A 315 -13.37 -9.75 1.73
C GLY A 315 -14.87 -9.44 1.66
N GLY A 316 -15.54 -9.53 2.80
CA GLY A 316 -16.97 -9.24 2.93
C GLY A 316 -17.31 -7.79 2.61
N HIS A 317 -18.57 -7.54 2.24
CA HIS A 317 -19.09 -6.20 1.99
C HIS A 317 -18.98 -5.34 3.26
N ALA A 318 -18.27 -4.22 3.17
CA ALA A 318 -18.33 -3.15 4.15
C ALA A 318 -19.64 -2.35 4.00
#